data_AF-M6W6Z3-F1
#
_entry.id   AF-M6W6Z3-F1
#
_cell.length_a   1.000
_cell.length_b   1.000
_cell.length_c   1.000
_cell.angle_alpha   90.00
_cell.angle_beta   90.00
_cell.angle_gamma   90.00
#
_symmetry.space_group_name_H-M   'P 1'
#
loop_
_entity.id
_entity.type
_entity.pdbx_description
1 polymer ?
#
loop_
_entity_poly.entity_id
_entity_poly.type
_entity_poly.pdbx_seq_one_letter_code
_entity_poly.pdbx_strand_id
1 'polypeptide(L)'
;MAEKNSPLLLSLNADLESLFYQRKQQGKTQNPFLTLDYGRRSAANESGAEYAFQFEQPVYFPGRKELRQLLVDNDSKIKEIQLAEANNSIRFNAVRFTYRYLVSMGKKITLRNVLKDYQSWKVISVRDLS
;
A
#
# COMPACT_ATOMS: atom_id res chain seq x y z
N MET A 1 7.20 -12.13 8.89
CA MET A 1 5.81 -11.69 9.11
C MET A 1 5.56 -10.21 8.81
N ALA A 2 6.41 -9.26 9.27
CA ALA A 2 6.12 -7.82 9.16
C ALA A 2 5.92 -7.29 7.72
N GLU A 3 6.68 -7.78 6.74
CA GLU A 3 6.56 -7.36 5.33
C GLU A 3 5.25 -7.82 4.68
N LYS A 4 4.73 -9.00 5.05
CA LYS A 4 3.52 -9.56 4.42
C LYS A 4 2.21 -8.93 4.93
N ASN A 5 2.24 -8.31 6.12
CA ASN A 5 1.03 -7.83 6.80
C ASN A 5 1.02 -6.29 6.97
N SER A 6 1.94 -5.56 6.34
CA SER A 6 1.96 -4.10 6.42
C SER A 6 0.86 -3.51 5.52
N PRO A 7 -0.13 -2.77 6.08
CA PRO A 7 -1.19 -2.14 5.29
C PRO A 7 -0.63 -1.18 4.23
N LEU A 8 0.50 -0.52 4.54
CA LEU A 8 1.20 0.38 3.63
C LEU A 8 1.78 -0.36 2.41
N LEU A 9 2.34 -1.56 2.59
CA LEU A 9 2.89 -2.32 1.46
C LEU A 9 1.78 -2.91 0.59
N LEU A 10 0.64 -3.28 1.20
CA LEU A 10 -0.54 -3.74 0.45
C LEU A 10 -1.13 -2.61 -0.39
N SER A 11 -1.26 -1.39 0.16
CA SER A 11 -1.75 -0.24 -0.61
C SER A 11 -0.82 0.12 -1.76
N LEU A 12 0.51 0.14 -1.53
CA LEU A 12 1.48 0.44 -2.59
C LEU A 12 1.49 -0.61 -3.70
N ASN A 13 1.27 -1.90 -3.37
CA ASN A 13 1.11 -2.94 -4.39
C ASN A 13 -0.19 -2.78 -5.18
N ALA A 14 -1.31 -2.48 -4.52
CA ALA A 14 -2.58 -2.23 -5.19
C ALA A 14 -2.49 -1.01 -6.13
N ASP A 15 -1.79 0.06 -5.70
CA ASP A 15 -1.50 1.22 -6.53
C ASP A 15 -0.69 0.82 -7.79
N LEU A 16 0.36 0.01 -7.63
CA LEU A 16 1.16 -0.49 -8.77
C LEU A 16 0.34 -1.34 -9.73
N GLU A 17 -0.51 -2.21 -9.21
CA GLU A 17 -1.41 -3.02 -10.02
C GLU A 17 -2.40 -2.15 -10.80
N SER A 18 -2.96 -1.11 -10.16
CA SER A 18 -3.82 -0.14 -10.84
C SER A 18 -3.09 0.60 -11.98
N LEU A 19 -1.84 1.02 -11.75
CA LEU A 19 -1.00 1.67 -12.76
C LEU A 19 -0.64 0.72 -13.90
N PHE A 20 -0.40 -0.56 -13.62
CA PHE A 20 -0.19 -1.58 -14.64
C PHE A 20 -1.41 -1.72 -15.55
N TYR A 21 -2.62 -1.79 -14.98
CA TYR A 21 -3.86 -1.83 -15.76
C TYR A 21 -4.10 -0.54 -16.52
N GLN A 22 -3.79 0.62 -15.94
CA GLN A 22 -3.88 1.92 -16.61
C GLN A 22 -2.92 1.99 -17.80
N ARG A 23 -1.67 1.54 -17.65
CA ARG A 23 -0.69 1.43 -18.73
C ARG A 23 -1.20 0.52 -19.85
N LYS A 24 -1.78 -0.64 -19.50
CA LYS A 24 -2.36 -1.58 -20.46
C LYS A 24 -3.55 -0.98 -21.22
N GLN A 25 -4.38 -0.19 -20.54
CA GLN A 25 -5.50 0.52 -21.17
C GLN A 25 -5.02 1.66 -22.07
N GLN A 26 -4.01 2.43 -21.65
CA GLN A 26 -3.43 3.50 -22.46
C GLN A 26 -2.67 2.98 -23.69
N GLY A 27 -2.02 1.81 -23.57
CA GLY A 27 -1.43 1.11 -24.72
C GLY A 27 -2.48 0.60 -25.71
N LYS A 28 -3.70 0.30 -25.24
CA LYS A 28 -4.86 -0.05 -26.05
C LYS A 28 -5.57 1.17 -26.68
N THR A 29 -5.15 2.39 -26.38
CA THR A 29 -5.76 3.60 -26.94
C THR A 29 -5.47 3.72 -28.43
N GLN A 30 -6.38 3.11 -29.18
CA GLN A 30 -6.67 3.27 -30.61
C GLN A 30 -7.81 2.35 -31.08
N ASN A 31 -8.35 1.49 -30.21
CA ASN A 31 -9.51 0.68 -30.59
C ASN A 31 -10.76 1.58 -30.68
N PRO A 32 -11.50 1.54 -31.81
CA PRO A 32 -12.79 2.20 -31.89
C PRO A 32 -13.74 1.61 -30.83
N PHE A 33 -14.60 2.46 -30.29
CA PHE A 33 -15.64 2.06 -29.37
C PHE A 33 -16.91 1.77 -30.14
N LEU A 34 -17.51 0.63 -29.81
CA LEU A 34 -18.80 0.17 -30.32
C LEU A 34 -19.74 0.10 -29.13
N THR A 35 -20.68 1.02 -29.08
CA THR A 35 -21.70 1.10 -28.04
C THR A 35 -23.03 0.67 -28.64
N LEU A 36 -23.67 -0.31 -28.01
CA LEU A 36 -25.00 -0.77 -28.37
C LEU A 36 -25.91 -0.49 -27.18
N ASP A 37 -26.83 0.45 -27.37
CA ASP A 37 -27.81 0.83 -26.37
C ASP A 37 -29.18 0.30 -26.77
N TYR A 38 -29.86 -0.34 -25.83
CA TYR A 38 -31.25 -0.73 -25.94
C TYR A 38 -32.03 -0.07 -24.81
N GLY A 39 -33.18 0.51 -25.12
CA GLY A 39 -33.98 1.23 -24.15
C GLY A 39 -35.41 1.37 -24.59
N ARG A 40 -36.21 2.01 -23.74
CA ARG A 40 -37.59 2.41 -24.08
C ARG A 40 -37.70 3.90 -23.80
N ARG A 41 -37.86 4.69 -24.85
CA ARG A 41 -38.09 6.12 -24.71
C ARG A 41 -39.59 6.38 -24.60
N SER A 42 -39.97 7.21 -23.64
CA SER A 42 -41.35 7.68 -23.48
C SER A 42 -41.35 9.20 -23.55
N ALA A 43 -42.10 9.76 -24.50
CA ALA A 43 -42.29 11.21 -24.64
C ALA A 43 -43.75 11.47 -25.03
N ALA A 44 -44.41 12.40 -24.34
CA ALA A 44 -45.76 12.87 -24.63
C ALA A 44 -46.75 11.77 -25.11
N ASN A 45 -47.14 10.86 -24.21
CA ASN A 45 -48.06 9.73 -24.46
C ASN A 45 -47.64 8.65 -25.47
N GLU A 46 -46.46 8.76 -26.09
CA GLU A 46 -45.90 7.71 -26.94
C GLU A 46 -44.76 7.00 -26.22
N SER A 47 -44.76 5.67 -26.28
CA SER A 47 -43.67 4.84 -25.78
C SER A 47 -43.22 3.88 -26.88
N GLY A 48 -41.93 3.84 -27.15
CA GLY A 48 -41.34 2.98 -28.18
C GLY A 48 -40.03 2.37 -27.71
N ALA A 49 -39.69 1.21 -28.27
CA ALA A 49 -38.35 0.63 -28.11
C ALA A 49 -37.34 1.49 -28.91
N GLU A 50 -36.21 1.79 -28.29
CA GLU A 50 -35.08 2.51 -28.90
C GLU A 50 -33.89 1.57 -28.94
N TYR A 51 -33.29 1.43 -30.13
CA TYR A 51 -32.02 0.77 -30.34
C TYR A 51 -31.07 1.78 -30.94
N ALA A 52 -29.93 2.02 -30.31
CA ALA A 52 -28.91 2.92 -30.80
C ALA A 52 -27.58 2.16 -30.93
N PHE A 53 -26.93 2.35 -32.07
CA PHE A 53 -25.60 1.82 -32.33
C PHE A 53 -24.68 3.00 -32.58
N GLN A 54 -23.68 3.16 -31.72
CA GLN A 54 -22.72 4.26 -31.79
C GLN A 54 -21.33 3.71 -32.03
N PHE A 55 -20.68 4.25 -33.07
CA PHE A 55 -19.29 4.00 -33.38
C PHE A 55 -18.50 5.28 -33.11
N GLU A 56 -17.56 5.21 -32.17
CA GLU A 56 -16.71 6.35 -31.82
C GLU A 56 -15.24 5.99 -32.03
N GLN A 57 -14.55 6.76 -32.88
CA GLN A 57 -13.11 6.65 -33.06
C GLN A 57 -12.44 7.94 -32.56
N PRO A 58 -11.78 7.92 -31.40
CA PRO A 58 -11.12 9.10 -30.89
C PRO A 58 -9.89 9.46 -31.76
N VAL A 59 -9.90 10.65 -32.36
CA VAL A 59 -8.77 11.17 -33.15
C VAL A 59 -7.83 11.94 -32.21
N TYR A 60 -6.67 11.35 -31.92
CA TYR A 60 -5.65 11.99 -31.09
C TYR A 60 -4.53 12.60 -31.95
N PHE A 61 -4.18 13.84 -31.65
CA PHE A 61 -3.02 14.50 -32.27
C PHE A 61 -1.70 13.82 -31.86
N PRO A 62 -0.77 13.61 -32.80
CA PRO A 62 0.54 13.05 -32.52
C PRO A 62 1.28 13.92 -31.48
N GLY A 63 1.99 13.29 -30.54
CA GLY A 63 2.70 13.96 -29.43
C GLY A 63 1.98 13.90 -28.07
N ARG A 64 0.66 14.10 -28.01
CA ARG A 64 -0.08 13.99 -26.71
C ARG A 64 -0.13 12.55 -26.18
N LYS A 65 -0.13 11.56 -27.07
CA LYS A 65 -0.13 10.14 -26.72
C LYS A 65 1.17 9.72 -26.05
N GLU A 66 2.30 10.09 -26.64
CA GLU A 66 3.64 9.78 -26.13
C GLU A 66 3.87 10.40 -24.76
N LEU A 67 3.45 11.66 -24.58
CA LEU A 67 3.53 12.34 -23.28
C LEU A 67 2.67 11.64 -22.21
N ARG A 68 1.46 11.19 -22.54
CA ARG A 68 0.62 10.42 -21.59
C ARG A 68 1.26 9.09 -21.22
N GLN A 69 1.84 8.38 -22.20
CA GLN A 69 2.53 7.13 -21.96
C GLN A 69 3.77 7.33 -21.09
N LEU A 70 4.57 8.37 -21.36
CA LEU A 70 5.71 8.74 -20.52
C LEU A 70 5.30 9.14 -19.10
N LEU A 71 4.16 9.79 -18.94
CA LEU A 71 3.63 10.15 -17.61
C LEU A 71 3.32 8.89 -16.79
N VAL A 72 2.58 7.94 -17.35
CA VAL A 72 2.24 6.67 -16.66
C VAL A 72 3.49 5.84 -16.37
N ASP A 73 4.45 5.81 -17.30
CA ASP A 73 5.71 5.08 -17.12
C ASP A 73 6.55 5.69 -15.98
N ASN A 74 6.59 7.01 -15.86
CA ASN A 74 7.29 7.69 -14.76
C ASN A 74 6.57 7.48 -13.42
N ASP A 75 5.24 7.58 -13.39
CA ASP A 75 4.46 7.32 -12.17
C ASP A 75 4.66 5.87 -11.66
N SER A 76 4.68 4.90 -12.58
CA SER A 76 4.98 3.50 -12.23
C SER A 76 6.36 3.36 -11.58
N LYS A 77 7.39 3.97 -12.16
CA LYS A 77 8.76 3.93 -11.60
C LYS A 77 8.85 4.60 -10.24
N ILE A 78 8.19 5.74 -10.06
CA ILE A 78 8.16 6.44 -8.76
C ILE A 78 7.53 5.53 -7.70
N LYS A 79 6.42 4.86 -8.02
CA LYS A 79 5.73 3.94 -7.10
C LYS A 79 6.54 2.69 -6.78
N GLU A 80 7.29 2.15 -7.73
CA GLU A 80 8.24 1.05 -7.49
C GLU A 80 9.33 1.45 -6.51
N ILE A 81 9.90 2.65 -6.68
CA ILE A 81 10.92 3.19 -5.76
C ILE A 81 10.32 3.39 -4.36
N GLN A 82 9.12 3.97 -4.26
CA GLN A 82 8.42 4.14 -2.98
C GLN A 82 8.15 2.80 -2.28
N LEU A 83 7.80 1.76 -3.03
CA LEU A 83 7.62 0.42 -2.48
C LEU A 83 8.93 -0.14 -1.93
N ALA A 84 10.02 -0.01 -2.69
CA ALA A 84 11.34 -0.47 -2.25
C ALA A 84 11.80 0.28 -0.98
N GLU A 85 11.59 1.59 -0.92
CA GLU A 85 11.90 2.42 0.24
C GLU A 85 11.05 2.04 1.46
N ALA A 86 9.73 1.88 1.30
CA ALA A 86 8.83 1.45 2.36
C ALA A 86 9.23 0.07 2.92
N ASN A 87 9.62 -0.86 2.04
CA ASN A 87 10.07 -2.18 2.44
C ASN A 87 11.36 -2.11 3.28
N ASN A 88 12.36 -1.35 2.81
CA ASN A 88 13.60 -1.13 3.56
C ASN A 88 13.35 -0.46 4.92
N SER A 89 12.46 0.54 4.97
CA SER A 89 12.07 1.20 6.22
C SER A 89 11.42 0.23 7.21
N ILE A 90 10.53 -0.65 6.75
CA ILE A 90 9.89 -1.67 7.60
C ILE A 90 10.92 -2.64 8.15
N ARG A 91 11.84 -3.13 7.30
CA ARG A 91 12.95 -4.01 7.72
C ARG A 91 13.81 -3.35 8.79
N PHE A 92 14.24 -2.12 8.55
CA PHE A 92 15.06 -1.37 9.49
C PHE A 92 14.35 -1.16 10.83
N ASN A 93 13.07 -0.77 10.79
CA ASN A 93 12.28 -0.57 12.00
C ASN A 93 12.09 -1.87 12.78
N ALA A 94 11.85 -3.01 12.12
CA ALA A 94 11.76 -4.30 12.78
C ALA A 94 13.05 -4.65 13.55
N VAL A 95 14.22 -4.42 12.94
CA VAL A 95 15.53 -4.62 13.60
C VAL A 95 15.69 -3.65 14.77
N ARG A 96 15.34 -2.39 14.61
CA ARG A 96 15.41 -1.38 15.67
C ARG A 96 14.53 -1.74 16.87
N PHE A 97 13.31 -2.23 16.63
CA PHE A 97 12.39 -2.62 17.70
C PHE A 97 12.84 -3.89 18.43
N THR A 98 13.31 -4.90 17.68
CA THR A 98 13.86 -6.12 18.28
C THR A 98 15.09 -5.81 19.14
N TYR A 99 16.00 -4.96 18.67
CA TYR A 99 17.13 -4.50 19.46
C TYR A 99 16.69 -3.78 20.74
N ARG A 100 15.75 -2.84 20.64
CA ARG A 100 15.18 -2.15 21.81
C ARG A 100 14.56 -3.11 22.82
N TYR A 101 13.88 -4.15 22.34
CA TYR A 101 13.30 -5.19 23.18
C TYR A 101 14.38 -5.97 23.94
N LEU A 102 15.43 -6.42 23.25
CA LEU A 102 16.55 -7.15 23.86
C LEU A 102 17.25 -6.32 24.94
N VAL A 103 17.55 -5.05 24.65
CA VAL A 103 18.16 -4.13 25.63
C VAL A 103 17.27 -3.94 26.86
N SER A 104 15.96 -3.78 26.65
CA SER A 104 14.99 -3.63 27.74
C SER A 104 14.88 -4.90 28.58
N MET A 105 14.97 -6.07 27.95
CA MET A 105 14.96 -7.35 28.64
C MET A 105 16.23 -7.54 29.48
N GLY A 106 17.40 -7.17 28.96
CA GLY A 106 18.65 -7.16 29.72
C GLY A 106 18.56 -6.27 30.96
N LYS A 107 18.07 -5.03 30.81
CA LYS A 107 17.85 -4.11 31.93
C LYS A 107 16.89 -4.69 32.97
N LYS A 108 15.80 -5.33 32.54
CA LYS A 108 14.84 -5.98 33.45
C LYS A 108 15.49 -7.10 34.26
N ILE A 109 16.38 -7.90 33.66
CA ILE A 109 17.12 -8.96 34.36
C ILE A 109 18.06 -8.34 35.40
N THR A 110 18.84 -7.32 35.02
CA THR A 110 19.73 -6.61 35.95
C THR A 110 18.97 -6.04 37.15
N LEU A 111 17.87 -5.31 36.90
CA LEU A 111 17.06 -4.73 37.96
C LEU A 111 16.47 -5.80 38.89
N ARG A 112 16.03 -6.94 38.34
CA ARG A 112 15.50 -8.05 39.12
C ARG A 112 16.57 -8.68 40.02
N ASN A 113 17.81 -8.81 39.54
CA ASN A 113 18.91 -9.34 40.34
C ASN A 113 19.28 -8.38 41.48
N VAL A 114 19.42 -7.08 41.18
CA VAL A 114 19.67 -6.05 42.20
C VAL A 114 18.58 -6.08 43.27
N LEU A 115 17.30 -6.21 42.88
CA LEU A 115 16.20 -6.28 43.85
C LEU A 115 16.30 -7.52 44.76
N LYS A 116 16.68 -8.68 44.22
CA LYS A 116 16.89 -9.91 45.01
C LYS A 116 18.03 -9.73 46.01
N ASP A 117 19.15 -9.15 45.56
CA ASP A 117 20.30 -8.91 46.43
C ASP A 117 19.92 -7.98 47.58
N TYR A 118 19.24 -6.86 47.29
CA TYR A 118 18.72 -5.96 48.33
C TYR A 118 17.80 -6.65 49.35
N GLN A 119 16.92 -7.54 48.89
CA GLN A 119 16.04 -8.29 49.78
C GLN A 119 16.84 -9.26 50.68
N SER A 120 17.84 -9.94 50.14
CA SER A 120 18.72 -10.82 50.94
C SER A 120 19.50 -10.05 52.00
N TRP A 121 20.07 -8.90 51.65
CA TRP A 121 20.76 -8.01 52.59
C TRP A 121 19.85 -7.54 53.73
N LYS A 122 18.61 -7.17 53.42
CA LYS A 122 17.62 -6.76 54.43
C LYS A 122 17.29 -7.91 55.40
N VAL A 123 17.19 -9.15 54.93
CA VAL A 123 16.92 -10.31 55.78
C VAL A 123 18.11 -10.62 56.71
N ILE A 124 19.34 -10.50 56.20
CA ILE A 124 20.56 -10.70 57.01
C ILE A 124 20.67 -9.62 58.09
N SER A 125 20.50 -8.36 57.70
CA SER A 125 20.50 -7.23 58.64
C SER A 125 19.47 -7.35 59.76
N VAL A 126 18.28 -7.91 59.48
CA VAL A 126 17.24 -8.10 60.52
C VAL A 126 17.57 -9.28 61.44
N ARG A 127 18.27 -10.31 60.96
CA ARG A 127 18.75 -11.42 61.80
C ARG A 127 19.91 -11.05 62.71
N ASP A 128 20.81 -10.18 62.27
CA ASP A 128 21.96 -9.73 63.07
C ASP A 128 21.56 -8.75 64.20
N LEU A 129 20.30 -8.28 64.19
CA LEU A 129 19.74 -7.35 65.19
C LEU A 129 18.82 -8.04 66.22
N SER A 130 18.63 -9.37 66.13
CA SER A 130 17.79 -10.19 67.03
C SER A 130 18.62 -11.21 67.80
#